data_AF-A0A7Z9WZ54-F1
#
_entry.id   AF-A0A7Z9WZ54-F1
#
_cell.length_a   1.000
_cell.length_b   1.000
_cell.length_c   1.000
_cell.angle_alpha   90.00
_cell.angle_beta   90.00
_cell.angle_gamma   90.00
#
_symmetry.space_group_name_H-M   'P 1'
#
loop_
_entity.id
_entity.type
_entity.pdbx_description
1 polymer ?
#
loop_
_entity_poly.entity_id
_entity_poly.type
_entity_poly.pdbx_seq_one_letter_code
_entity_poly.pdbx_strand_id
1 'polypeptide(L)'
;LNQPVSTVLSNSFGFGGNNACIIISKADSPTAPCQEEEYVPLTIMGKACITGAGHTKNSLETFSKLAAIGGVLDLQTISEKLPARKVRRLKRFSRIALALAAAAKEDSGLEKSPHSVFMGSGWGALSETYDFIDKLQNSDEKFPSPIDFVGSVHNSAAGQIAIMHGATGANITSSGGDYSFEQALLAADSFLDENSPSAFVLAADEAHEQFSLLFDPSISTNTPLADGGGGFYLTKQSISGRISIQLKYYRKQTEDVFDTLVTALNKGDSSLNNCKMILAGIPAAYSKAGEEQLDSFMAKTGLDIPVIHYRKFTGEFASASGVAAVMAAHLLEIGAVDPDKSILVLGFGKYISAMELALQ
;
A
#
# COMPACT_ATOMS: atom_id res chain seq x y z
N LEU A 1 -37.39 -30.90 -15.23
CA LEU A 1 -36.68 -29.67 -14.80
C LEU A 1 -36.43 -28.78 -16.02
N ASN A 2 -37.48 -28.17 -16.58
CA ASN A 2 -37.37 -27.28 -17.76
C ASN A 2 -37.91 -25.89 -17.44
N GLN A 3 -37.61 -25.37 -16.25
CA GLN A 3 -37.93 -23.98 -15.94
C GLN A 3 -36.77 -23.09 -16.38
N PRO A 4 -37.04 -21.98 -17.10
CA PRO A 4 -36.00 -21.07 -17.53
C PRO A 4 -35.35 -20.39 -16.31
N VAL A 5 -34.02 -20.45 -16.23
CA VAL A 5 -33.24 -19.73 -15.22
C VAL A 5 -33.09 -18.27 -15.66
N SER A 6 -33.55 -17.34 -14.82
CA SER A 6 -33.44 -15.88 -15.05
C SER A 6 -32.39 -15.22 -14.16
N THR A 7 -32.01 -15.87 -13.06
CA THR A 7 -31.09 -15.35 -12.05
C THR A 7 -30.19 -16.48 -11.54
N VAL A 8 -28.89 -16.22 -11.46
CA VAL A 8 -27.90 -17.16 -10.91
C VAL A 8 -27.11 -16.49 -9.79
N LEU A 9 -26.78 -17.27 -8.77
CA LEU A 9 -25.89 -16.90 -7.68
C LEU A 9 -24.55 -17.60 -7.89
N SER A 10 -23.46 -16.84 -7.93
CA SER A 10 -22.09 -17.37 -7.98
C SER A 10 -21.37 -17.03 -6.69
N ASN A 11 -20.96 -18.06 -5.95
CA ASN A 11 -20.21 -17.93 -4.70
C ASN A 11 -18.79 -18.42 -4.91
N SER A 12 -17.82 -17.65 -4.39
CA SER A 12 -16.41 -18.02 -4.37
C SER A 12 -15.86 -17.81 -2.96
N PHE A 13 -15.20 -18.83 -2.40
CA PHE A 13 -14.63 -18.81 -1.06
C PHE A 13 -13.13 -19.09 -1.14
N GLY A 14 -12.32 -18.03 -1.02
CA GLY A 14 -10.87 -18.10 -1.11
C GLY A 14 -10.18 -18.35 0.24
N PHE A 15 -8.91 -18.77 0.18
CA PHE A 15 -8.05 -18.85 1.36
C PHE A 15 -7.96 -17.48 2.06
N GLY A 16 -7.83 -17.50 3.39
CA GLY A 16 -7.75 -16.27 4.18
C GLY A 16 -9.08 -15.53 4.38
N GLY A 17 -10.22 -16.19 4.09
CA GLY A 17 -11.55 -15.61 4.29
C GLY A 17 -11.99 -14.63 3.20
N ASN A 18 -11.37 -14.70 2.02
CA ASN A 18 -11.65 -13.82 0.89
C ASN A 18 -12.85 -14.36 0.10
N ASN A 19 -14.04 -13.93 0.50
CA ASN A 19 -15.30 -14.46 0.00
C ASN A 19 -15.97 -13.44 -0.93
N ALA A 20 -16.55 -13.92 -2.04
CA ALA A 20 -17.33 -13.10 -2.95
C ALA A 20 -18.62 -13.82 -3.35
N CYS A 21 -19.68 -13.05 -3.50
CA CYS A 21 -21.01 -13.52 -3.87
C CYS A 21 -21.58 -12.55 -4.93
N ILE A 22 -21.89 -13.07 -6.11
CA ILE A 22 -22.41 -12.26 -7.23
C ILE A 22 -23.76 -12.83 -7.66
N ILE A 23 -24.78 -11.97 -7.75
CA ILE A 23 -26.08 -12.27 -8.33
C ILE A 23 -26.10 -11.74 -9.77
N ILE A 24 -26.33 -12.62 -10.74
CA ILE A 24 -26.40 -12.26 -12.16
C ILE A 24 -27.81 -12.56 -12.65
N SER A 25 -28.48 -11.58 -13.25
CA SER A 25 -29.83 -11.74 -13.83
C SER A 25 -29.83 -11.44 -15.33
N LYS A 26 -30.84 -11.96 -16.04
CA LYS A 26 -31.14 -11.53 -17.41
C LYS A 26 -31.44 -10.03 -17.44
N ALA A 27 -30.97 -9.36 -18.49
CA ALA A 27 -31.14 -7.93 -18.68
C ALA A 27 -32.57 -7.62 -19.17
N ASP A 28 -33.54 -7.70 -18.24
CA ASP A 28 -34.97 -7.54 -18.56
C ASP A 28 -35.53 -6.17 -18.07
N SER A 29 -34.69 -5.27 -17.54
CA SER A 29 -35.12 -3.94 -17.05
C SER A 29 -34.04 -2.88 -17.21
N PRO A 30 -34.41 -1.60 -17.43
CA PRO A 30 -33.45 -0.50 -17.45
C PRO A 30 -32.79 -0.39 -16.07
N THR A 31 -31.46 -0.36 -16.06
CA THR A 31 -30.67 -0.05 -14.85
C THR A 31 -31.09 1.31 -14.31
N ALA A 32 -31.39 1.39 -13.02
CA ALA A 32 -31.54 2.67 -12.34
C ALA A 32 -30.27 3.51 -12.59
N PRO A 33 -30.40 4.82 -12.83
CA PRO A 33 -29.23 5.68 -13.03
C PRO A 33 -28.36 5.60 -11.78
N CYS A 34 -27.05 5.38 -11.99
CA CYS A 34 -26.05 5.50 -10.94
C CYS A 34 -26.09 6.95 -10.46
N GLN A 35 -26.37 7.17 -9.18
CA GLN A 35 -26.30 8.51 -8.60
C GLN A 35 -24.83 8.91 -8.53
N GLU A 36 -24.50 10.12 -8.99
CA GLU A 36 -23.17 10.70 -8.74
C GLU A 36 -23.06 10.96 -7.24
N GLU A 37 -22.37 10.08 -6.52
CA GLU A 37 -22.04 10.31 -5.12
C GLU A 37 -20.99 11.42 -5.02
N GLU A 38 -21.19 12.32 -4.07
CA GLU A 38 -20.21 13.36 -3.74
C GLU A 38 -18.91 12.69 -3.27
N TYR A 39 -17.77 13.12 -3.80
CA TYR A 39 -16.49 12.49 -3.48
C TYR A 39 -16.10 12.77 -2.03
N VAL A 40 -16.02 11.72 -1.20
CA VAL A 40 -15.54 11.81 0.17
C VAL A 40 -14.11 11.28 0.26
N PRO A 41 -13.14 12.08 0.73
CA PRO A 41 -11.74 11.67 0.84
C PRO A 41 -11.51 10.62 1.94
N LEU A 42 -10.40 9.88 1.81
CA LEU A 42 -9.92 8.97 2.86
C LEU A 42 -9.08 9.74 3.87
N THR A 43 -9.50 9.70 5.13
CA THR A 43 -8.86 10.40 6.24
C THR A 43 -8.02 9.46 7.08
N ILE A 44 -6.80 9.88 7.41
CA ILE A 44 -5.83 9.14 8.22
C ILE A 44 -6.21 9.27 9.70
N MET A 45 -6.63 8.14 10.28
CA MET A 45 -6.89 8.05 11.72
C MET A 45 -5.62 7.67 12.48
N GLY A 46 -4.82 6.76 11.92
CA GLY A 46 -3.53 6.35 12.46
C GLY A 46 -2.60 5.88 11.35
N LYS A 47 -1.30 5.95 11.58
CA LYS A 47 -0.25 5.60 10.61
C LYS A 47 0.78 4.68 11.22
N ALA A 48 1.39 3.86 10.38
CA ALA A 48 2.53 3.06 10.77
C ALA A 48 3.47 2.83 9.60
N CYS A 49 4.77 2.86 9.89
CA CYS A 49 5.80 2.30 9.04
C CYS A 49 6.78 1.45 9.86
N ILE A 50 7.41 0.50 9.17
CA ILE A 50 8.53 -0.30 9.65
C ILE A 50 9.61 -0.21 8.58
N THR A 51 10.82 0.13 8.99
CA THR A 51 11.99 0.20 8.11
C THR A 51 13.22 -0.37 8.84
N GLY A 52 14.39 -0.38 8.20
CA GLY A 52 15.65 -0.78 8.84
C GLY A 52 16.01 0.00 10.10
N ALA A 53 15.50 1.23 10.26
CA ALA A 53 15.70 2.06 11.45
C ALA A 53 14.80 1.68 12.65
N GLY A 54 13.78 0.85 12.46
CA GLY A 54 12.88 0.39 13.51
C GLY A 54 11.39 0.55 13.18
N HIS A 55 10.59 0.65 14.24
CA HIS A 55 9.16 1.00 14.17
C HIS A 55 8.97 2.49 13.87
N THR A 56 7.71 2.87 13.67
CA THR A 56 7.28 4.17 13.12
C THR A 56 7.98 5.38 13.75
N LYS A 57 8.03 5.46 15.09
CA LYS A 57 8.68 6.57 15.79
C LYS A 57 10.17 6.68 15.43
N ASN A 58 10.91 5.58 15.53
CA ASN A 58 12.34 5.55 15.24
C ASN A 58 12.63 5.85 13.77
N SER A 59 11.83 5.29 12.85
CA SER A 59 11.96 5.56 11.42
C SER A 59 11.73 7.04 11.10
N LEU A 60 10.67 7.65 11.64
CA LEU A 60 10.35 9.05 11.39
C LEU A 60 11.37 9.99 12.05
N GLU A 61 11.78 9.76 13.31
CA GLU A 61 12.81 10.57 13.99
C GLU A 61 14.17 10.51 13.30
N THR A 62 14.52 9.36 12.73
CA THR A 62 15.76 9.18 11.96
C THR A 62 15.67 9.92 10.61
N PHE A 63 14.51 9.84 9.95
CA PHE A 63 14.26 10.58 8.72
C PHE A 63 14.25 12.11 8.94
N SER A 64 13.71 12.61 10.05
CA SER A 64 13.75 14.05 10.39
C SER A 64 15.17 14.60 10.54
N LYS A 65 16.15 13.72 10.82
CA LYS A 65 17.59 14.06 10.84
C LYS A 65 18.26 13.92 9.47
N LEU A 66 17.48 13.66 8.41
CA LEU A 66 17.92 13.38 7.06
C LEU A 66 18.88 12.18 6.96
N ALA A 67 18.73 11.20 7.86
CA ALA A 67 19.49 9.96 7.84
C ALA A 67 18.73 8.85 7.09
N ALA A 68 19.47 7.90 6.52
CA ALA A 68 18.91 6.73 5.87
C ALA A 68 18.14 5.87 6.89
N ILE A 69 16.96 5.39 6.47
CA ILE A 69 16.07 4.56 7.28
C ILE A 69 15.90 3.15 6.70
N GLY A 70 16.46 2.88 5.53
CA GLY A 70 16.46 1.59 4.87
C GLY A 70 17.38 0.56 5.52
N GLY A 71 17.10 -0.70 5.24
CA GLY A 71 17.77 -1.86 5.83
C GLY A 71 16.76 -2.93 6.20
N VAL A 72 17.25 -4.01 6.82
CA VAL A 72 16.45 -5.17 7.23
C VAL A 72 16.37 -5.19 8.75
N LEU A 73 15.21 -4.87 9.31
CA LEU A 73 15.00 -4.91 10.76
C LEU A 73 14.92 -6.36 11.25
N ASP A 74 15.47 -6.68 12.42
CA ASP A 74 15.43 -8.05 12.92
C ASP A 74 14.02 -8.51 13.29
N LEU A 75 13.79 -9.83 13.19
CA LEU A 75 12.46 -10.40 13.34
C LEU A 75 11.92 -10.30 14.77
N GLN A 76 12.81 -10.25 15.77
CA GLN A 76 12.42 -10.12 17.17
C GLN A 76 11.84 -8.72 17.39
N THR A 77 12.55 -7.67 16.96
CA THR A 77 12.11 -6.28 17.04
C THR A 77 10.79 -6.05 16.32
N ILE A 78 10.62 -6.59 15.09
CA ILE A 78 9.34 -6.50 14.36
C ILE A 78 8.17 -7.09 15.18
N SER A 79 8.42 -8.17 15.92
CA SER A 79 7.39 -8.93 16.62
C SER A 79 7.17 -8.52 18.07
N GLU A 80 7.90 -7.54 18.61
CA GLU A 80 7.92 -7.21 20.05
C GLU A 80 6.53 -6.91 20.64
N LYS A 81 5.69 -6.20 19.87
CA LYS A 81 4.33 -5.82 20.28
C LYS A 81 3.26 -6.84 19.90
N LEU A 82 3.64 -7.95 19.24
CA LEU A 82 2.69 -8.94 18.76
C LEU A 82 2.55 -10.11 19.74
N PRO A 83 1.35 -10.71 19.88
CA PRO A 83 1.17 -11.86 20.75
C PRO A 83 2.02 -13.05 20.30
N ALA A 84 2.98 -13.48 21.13
CA ALA A 84 3.95 -14.53 20.81
C ALA A 84 3.31 -15.82 20.25
N ARG A 85 2.14 -16.20 20.78
CA ARG A 85 1.38 -17.39 20.30
C ARG A 85 0.91 -17.25 18.85
N LYS A 86 0.51 -16.04 18.42
CA LYS A 86 0.00 -15.77 17.08
C LYS A 86 1.12 -15.71 16.03
N VAL A 87 2.28 -15.16 16.40
CA VAL A 87 3.40 -14.96 15.46
C VAL A 87 4.40 -16.11 15.37
N ARG A 88 4.36 -17.05 16.32
CA ARG A 88 5.34 -18.16 16.42
C ARG A 88 5.55 -18.93 15.11
N ARG A 89 4.49 -19.12 14.32
CA ARG A 89 4.51 -19.90 13.06
C ARG A 89 4.59 -19.04 11.81
N LEU A 90 4.50 -17.71 11.95
CA LEU A 90 4.56 -16.77 10.84
C LEU A 90 6.02 -16.44 10.53
N LYS A 91 6.36 -16.23 9.25
CA LYS A 91 7.65 -15.65 8.89
C LYS A 91 7.53 -14.14 8.70
N ARG A 92 8.52 -13.58 8.01
CA ARG A 92 8.87 -12.17 8.03
C ARG A 92 7.80 -11.29 7.39
N PHE A 93 7.32 -11.60 6.18
CA PHE A 93 6.26 -10.83 5.51
C PHE A 93 5.00 -10.70 6.36
N SER A 94 4.47 -11.83 6.86
CA SER A 94 3.26 -11.84 7.70
C SER A 94 3.46 -11.09 9.03
N ARG A 95 4.67 -11.14 9.61
CA ARG A 95 4.98 -10.40 10.85
C ARG A 95 5.07 -8.90 10.61
N ILE A 96 5.69 -8.46 9.51
CA ILE A 96 5.74 -7.04 9.13
C ILE A 96 4.31 -6.52 8.96
N ALA A 97 3.48 -7.21 8.19
CA ALA A 97 2.10 -6.80 7.92
C ALA A 97 1.25 -6.71 9.22
N LEU A 98 1.35 -7.70 10.11
CA LEU A 98 0.65 -7.68 11.40
C LEU A 98 1.16 -6.57 12.33
N ALA A 99 2.47 -6.34 12.37
CA ALA A 99 3.06 -5.27 13.17
C ALA A 99 2.61 -3.89 12.68
N LEU A 100 2.55 -3.69 11.36
CA LEU A 100 2.02 -2.46 10.75
C LEU A 100 0.55 -2.23 11.12
N ALA A 101 -0.31 -3.25 10.99
CA ALA A 101 -1.72 -3.14 11.34
C ALA A 101 -1.92 -2.83 12.83
N ALA A 102 -1.17 -3.51 13.71
CA ALA A 102 -1.22 -3.27 15.14
C ALA A 102 -0.74 -1.85 15.50
N ALA A 103 0.35 -1.38 14.89
CA ALA A 103 0.89 -0.04 15.13
C ALA A 103 -0.05 1.06 14.60
N ALA A 104 -0.62 0.91 13.41
CA ALA A 104 -1.57 1.89 12.86
C ALA A 104 -2.86 1.94 13.68
N LYS A 105 -3.27 0.79 14.25
CA LYS A 105 -4.39 0.71 15.18
C LYS A 105 -4.09 1.42 16.50
N GLU A 106 -2.92 1.18 17.08
CA GLU A 106 -2.45 1.84 18.31
C GLU A 106 -2.39 3.36 18.11
N ASP A 107 -1.77 3.81 17.01
CA ASP A 107 -1.63 5.23 16.66
C ASP A 107 -3.00 5.92 16.43
N SER A 108 -4.00 5.17 15.95
CA SER A 108 -5.34 5.73 15.75
C SER A 108 -6.03 6.17 17.06
N GLY A 109 -5.64 5.62 18.20
CA GLY A 109 -6.30 5.83 19.49
C GLY A 109 -7.76 5.36 19.55
N LEU A 110 -8.26 4.71 18.50
CA LEU A 110 -9.61 4.18 18.44
C LEU A 110 -9.66 2.81 19.13
N GLU A 111 -10.77 2.47 19.78
CA GLU A 111 -10.98 1.12 20.34
C GLU A 111 -11.37 0.12 19.24
N LYS A 112 -12.25 0.51 18.32
CA LYS A 112 -12.81 -0.37 17.28
C LYS A 112 -11.82 -0.63 16.15
N SER A 113 -11.51 -1.88 15.86
CA SER A 113 -10.78 -2.25 14.65
C SER A 113 -11.59 -1.95 13.37
N PRO A 114 -10.91 -1.69 12.24
CA PRO A 114 -11.60 -1.42 10.98
C PRO A 114 -12.22 -2.69 10.42
N HIS A 115 -13.24 -2.54 9.58
CA HIS A 115 -13.97 -3.66 8.98
C HIS A 115 -13.26 -4.29 7.79
N SER A 116 -12.46 -3.53 7.05
CA SER A 116 -11.83 -3.98 5.81
C SER A 116 -10.30 -3.92 5.87
N VAL A 117 -9.64 -4.72 5.03
CA VAL A 117 -8.18 -4.80 4.88
C VAL A 117 -7.82 -4.72 3.40
N PHE A 118 -7.04 -3.73 3.02
CA PHE A 118 -6.44 -3.60 1.70
C PHE A 118 -4.92 -3.64 1.85
N MET A 119 -4.31 -4.67 1.28
CA MET A 119 -2.87 -4.92 1.42
C MET A 119 -2.19 -4.80 0.05
N GLY A 120 -1.07 -4.09 -0.01
CA GLY A 120 -0.17 -4.07 -1.15
C GLY A 120 1.07 -4.92 -0.86
N SER A 121 1.54 -5.69 -1.85
CA SER A 121 2.88 -6.29 -1.81
C SER A 121 3.34 -6.59 -3.22
N GLY A 122 4.60 -6.27 -3.53
CA GLY A 122 5.19 -6.59 -4.83
C GLY A 122 5.27 -8.08 -5.07
N TRP A 123 5.78 -8.83 -4.09
CA TRP A 123 6.18 -10.24 -4.29
C TRP A 123 5.66 -11.22 -3.23
N GLY A 124 4.86 -10.75 -2.27
CA GLY A 124 4.28 -11.59 -1.23
C GLY A 124 5.33 -12.18 -0.29
N ALA A 125 5.07 -13.42 0.14
CA ALA A 125 5.88 -14.12 1.14
C ALA A 125 7.05 -14.88 0.47
N LEU A 126 8.09 -14.15 0.07
CA LEU A 126 9.29 -14.70 -0.59
C LEU A 126 9.96 -15.83 0.21
N SER A 127 10.05 -15.73 1.53
CA SER A 127 10.64 -16.67 2.47
C SER A 127 9.82 -17.95 2.57
N GLU A 128 8.49 -17.84 2.67
CA GLU A 128 7.60 -19.01 2.61
C GLU A 128 7.67 -19.67 1.24
N THR A 129 7.70 -18.88 0.17
CA THR A 129 7.80 -19.36 -1.21
C THR A 129 9.13 -20.08 -1.47
N TYR A 130 10.25 -19.53 -0.99
CA TYR A 130 11.57 -20.12 -1.10
C TYR A 130 11.62 -21.48 -0.42
N ASP A 131 11.27 -21.54 0.88
CA ASP A 131 11.26 -22.81 1.62
C ASP A 131 10.34 -23.85 0.97
N PHE A 132 9.20 -23.42 0.43
CA PHE A 132 8.28 -24.32 -0.25
C PHE A 132 8.92 -24.94 -1.49
N ILE A 133 9.53 -24.12 -2.35
CA ILE A 133 10.20 -24.57 -3.58
C ILE A 133 11.44 -25.41 -3.25
N ASP A 134 12.26 -24.96 -2.30
CA ASP A 134 13.46 -25.67 -1.87
C ASP A 134 13.13 -27.05 -1.30
N LYS A 135 12.12 -27.16 -0.44
CA LYS A 135 11.64 -28.46 0.06
C LYS A 135 11.10 -29.33 -1.07
N LEU A 136 10.34 -28.77 -2.00
CA LEU A 136 9.79 -29.53 -3.13
C LEU A 136 10.90 -30.11 -4.00
N GLN A 137 11.94 -29.32 -4.27
CA GLN A 137 13.12 -29.76 -5.01
C GLN A 137 13.92 -30.84 -4.25
N ASN A 138 14.23 -30.58 -2.98
CA ASN A 138 15.04 -31.48 -2.15
C ASN A 138 14.33 -32.80 -1.81
N SER A 139 13.01 -32.83 -1.92
CA SER A 139 12.18 -34.02 -1.71
C SER A 139 11.87 -34.79 -2.99
N ASP A 140 12.40 -34.38 -4.15
CA ASP A 140 12.06 -34.97 -5.45
C ASP A 140 10.53 -34.93 -5.71
N GLU A 141 9.96 -33.74 -5.51
CA GLU A 141 8.54 -33.40 -5.63
C GLU A 141 7.61 -34.11 -4.61
N LYS A 142 8.16 -34.65 -3.52
CA LYS A 142 7.38 -35.39 -2.51
C LYS A 142 6.99 -34.51 -1.31
N PHE A 143 5.72 -34.51 -0.98
CA PHE A 143 5.16 -33.94 0.27
C PHE A 143 5.33 -32.42 0.48
N PRO A 144 4.77 -31.55 -0.38
CA PRO A 144 4.53 -30.17 0.01
C PRO A 144 3.47 -30.11 1.13
N SER A 145 3.79 -29.43 2.23
CA SER A 145 2.85 -29.18 3.34
C SER A 145 1.74 -28.22 2.88
N PRO A 146 0.44 -28.58 3.01
CA PRO A 146 -0.66 -27.65 2.71
C PRO A 146 -0.61 -26.37 3.54
N ILE A 147 -0.05 -26.42 4.75
CA ILE A 147 0.14 -25.25 5.62
C ILE A 147 1.19 -24.31 5.02
N ASP A 148 2.27 -24.86 4.48
CA ASP A 148 3.37 -24.09 3.89
C ASP A 148 2.87 -23.38 2.62
N PHE A 149 2.04 -24.07 1.81
CA PHE A 149 1.38 -23.48 0.65
C PHE A 149 0.41 -22.34 1.02
N VAL A 150 -0.41 -22.55 2.06
CA VAL A 150 -1.29 -21.48 2.54
C VAL A 150 -0.46 -20.30 3.05
N GLY A 151 0.73 -20.52 3.63
CA GLY A 151 1.61 -19.42 4.05
C GLY A 151 2.20 -18.61 2.88
N SER A 152 2.39 -19.22 1.70
CA SER A 152 3.09 -18.60 0.57
C SER A 152 2.21 -17.73 -0.33
N VAL A 153 0.88 -17.88 -0.28
CA VAL A 153 -0.02 -17.05 -1.10
C VAL A 153 -0.04 -15.59 -0.62
N HIS A 154 -0.07 -14.65 -1.57
CA HIS A 154 0.13 -13.22 -1.29
C HIS A 154 -0.89 -12.62 -0.31
N ASN A 155 -2.12 -13.12 -0.35
CA ASN A 155 -3.22 -12.65 0.49
C ASN A 155 -3.18 -13.19 1.93
N SER A 156 -2.22 -14.05 2.28
CA SER A 156 -2.17 -14.65 3.61
C SER A 156 -1.90 -13.63 4.71
N ALA A 157 -1.04 -12.64 4.48
CA ALA A 157 -0.79 -11.58 5.44
C ALA A 157 -2.07 -10.78 5.75
N ALA A 158 -2.83 -10.41 4.71
CA ALA A 158 -4.09 -9.69 4.85
C ALA A 158 -5.16 -10.54 5.59
N GLY A 159 -5.21 -11.85 5.30
CA GLY A 159 -6.03 -12.81 6.07
C GLY A 159 -5.66 -12.88 7.55
N GLN A 160 -4.37 -12.88 7.89
CA GLN A 160 -3.94 -12.85 9.30
C GLN A 160 -4.32 -11.55 10.00
N ILE A 161 -4.21 -10.39 9.31
CA ILE A 161 -4.67 -9.10 9.84
C ILE A 161 -6.17 -9.16 10.13
N ALA A 162 -6.96 -9.66 9.18
CA ALA A 162 -8.40 -9.78 9.34
C ALA A 162 -8.78 -10.66 10.54
N ILE A 163 -8.12 -11.81 10.71
CA ILE A 163 -8.31 -12.69 11.88
C ILE A 163 -7.90 -12.00 13.18
N MET A 164 -6.79 -11.26 13.18
CA MET A 164 -6.28 -10.60 14.38
C MET A 164 -7.21 -9.48 14.86
N HIS A 165 -7.83 -8.75 13.93
CA HIS A 165 -8.64 -7.56 14.19
C HIS A 165 -10.15 -7.79 14.07
N GLY A 166 -10.58 -9.02 13.74
CA GLY A 166 -12.00 -9.32 13.53
C GLY A 166 -12.60 -8.58 12.32
N ALA A 167 -11.80 -8.29 11.30
CA ALA A 167 -12.25 -7.59 10.10
C ALA A 167 -13.04 -8.56 9.20
N THR A 168 -14.31 -8.25 8.94
CA THR A 168 -15.25 -9.10 8.18
C THR A 168 -15.71 -8.48 6.86
N GLY A 169 -15.23 -7.29 6.54
CA GLY A 169 -15.48 -6.57 5.30
C GLY A 169 -14.56 -7.03 4.17
N ALA A 170 -14.34 -6.15 3.20
CA ALA A 170 -13.48 -6.45 2.06
C ALA A 170 -12.05 -6.75 2.53
N ASN A 171 -11.50 -7.88 2.08
CA ASN A 171 -10.11 -8.26 2.31
C ASN A 171 -9.47 -8.48 0.93
N ILE A 172 -8.61 -7.55 0.51
CA ILE A 172 -8.06 -7.52 -0.86
C ILE A 172 -6.56 -7.33 -0.77
N THR A 173 -5.83 -8.12 -1.56
CA THR A 173 -4.38 -7.96 -1.73
C THR A 173 -4.06 -7.62 -3.17
N SER A 174 -3.38 -6.50 -3.37
CA SER A 174 -2.91 -6.02 -4.67
C SER A 174 -1.42 -6.30 -4.82
N SER A 175 -1.05 -6.99 -5.90
CA SER A 175 0.34 -7.32 -6.22
C SER A 175 0.77 -6.73 -7.55
N GLY A 176 1.10 -5.44 -7.48
CA GLY A 176 1.41 -4.59 -8.62
C GLY A 176 2.88 -4.16 -8.71
N GLY A 177 3.79 -4.83 -8.00
CA GLY A 177 5.18 -4.39 -7.87
C GLY A 177 5.26 -3.06 -7.11
N ASP A 178 5.97 -2.08 -7.67
CA ASP A 178 6.21 -0.77 -7.04
C ASP A 178 4.97 0.03 -6.68
N TYR A 179 3.85 -0.27 -7.33
CA TYR A 179 2.61 0.50 -7.22
C TYR A 179 1.55 -0.22 -6.37
N SER A 180 1.97 -1.23 -5.60
CA SER A 180 1.04 -2.08 -4.84
C SER A 180 0.32 -1.31 -3.74
N PHE A 181 0.96 -0.31 -3.12
CA PHE A 181 0.30 0.55 -2.14
C PHE A 181 -0.78 1.42 -2.79
N GLU A 182 -0.49 2.02 -3.94
CA GLU A 182 -1.43 2.84 -4.70
C GLU A 182 -2.63 2.01 -5.17
N GLN A 183 -2.41 0.77 -5.61
CA GLN A 183 -3.50 -0.14 -5.95
C GLN A 183 -4.35 -0.53 -4.73
N ALA A 184 -3.74 -0.73 -3.56
CA ALA A 184 -4.47 -0.97 -2.32
C ALA A 184 -5.31 0.26 -1.91
N LEU A 185 -4.76 1.46 -2.08
CA LEU A 185 -5.46 2.72 -1.83
C LEU A 185 -6.64 2.92 -2.80
N LEU A 186 -6.45 2.64 -4.09
CA LEU A 186 -7.52 2.68 -5.10
C LEU A 186 -8.65 1.70 -4.77
N ALA A 187 -8.30 0.48 -4.35
CA ALA A 187 -9.28 -0.52 -3.93
C ALA A 187 -10.05 -0.04 -2.70
N ALA A 188 -9.38 0.54 -1.69
CA ALA A 188 -10.03 1.10 -0.53
C ALA A 188 -11.02 2.23 -0.88
N ASP A 189 -10.60 3.19 -1.71
CA ASP A 189 -11.45 4.30 -2.14
C ASP A 189 -12.71 3.81 -2.88
N SER A 190 -12.59 2.72 -3.65
CA SER A 190 -13.69 2.13 -4.42
C SER A 190 -14.66 1.27 -3.59
N PHE A 191 -14.16 0.57 -2.56
CA PHE A 191 -14.95 -0.39 -1.79
C PHE A 191 -15.52 0.18 -0.48
N LEU A 192 -14.93 1.26 0.04
CA LEU A 192 -15.45 1.91 1.24
C LEU A 192 -16.62 2.81 0.89
N ASP A 193 -17.62 2.80 1.76
CA ASP A 193 -18.83 3.61 1.69
C ASP A 193 -19.18 4.14 3.09
N GLU A 194 -20.28 4.90 3.20
CA GLU A 194 -20.73 5.47 4.48
C GLU A 194 -21.08 4.40 5.53
N ASN A 195 -21.47 3.19 5.12
CA ASN A 195 -21.89 2.11 6.01
C ASN A 195 -20.70 1.35 6.59
N SER A 196 -19.62 1.23 5.82
CA SER A 196 -18.38 0.55 6.20
C SER A 196 -17.16 1.43 5.89
N PRO A 197 -17.00 2.59 6.57
CA PRO A 197 -16.06 3.60 6.12
C PRO A 197 -14.60 3.30 6.47
N SER A 198 -14.33 2.36 7.39
CA SER A 198 -13.00 2.17 7.97
C SER A 198 -12.24 0.96 7.41
N ALA A 199 -10.98 1.14 7.06
CA ALA A 199 -10.09 0.07 6.61
C ALA A 199 -8.65 0.22 7.12
N PHE A 200 -7.93 -0.90 7.16
CA PHE A 200 -6.47 -0.86 7.03
C PHE A 200 -6.10 -0.75 5.55
N VAL A 201 -5.24 0.19 5.20
CA VAL A 201 -4.61 0.28 3.87
C VAL A 201 -3.11 0.27 4.08
N LEU A 202 -2.49 -0.87 3.80
CA LEU A 202 -1.09 -1.16 4.13
C LEU A 202 -0.37 -1.66 2.89
N ALA A 203 0.94 -1.47 2.82
CA ALA A 203 1.78 -2.24 1.92
C ALA A 203 3.09 -2.61 2.60
N ALA A 204 3.59 -3.82 2.30
CA ALA A 204 4.87 -4.29 2.79
C ALA A 204 5.50 -5.28 1.81
N ASP A 205 6.81 -5.42 1.90
CA ASP A 205 7.58 -6.49 1.29
C ASP A 205 8.67 -6.94 2.25
N GLU A 206 9.17 -8.14 2.05
CA GLU A 206 10.31 -8.67 2.80
C GLU A 206 11.53 -8.80 1.89
N ALA A 207 12.70 -8.63 2.50
CA ALA A 207 13.97 -8.92 1.86
C ALA A 207 14.27 -10.42 1.96
N HIS A 208 14.67 -11.00 0.84
CA HIS A 208 15.15 -12.36 0.72
C HIS A 208 16.43 -12.37 -0.12
N GLU A 209 17.51 -12.94 0.42
CA GLU A 209 18.86 -12.84 -0.15
C GLU A 209 18.95 -13.26 -1.63
N GLN A 210 18.21 -14.30 -2.01
CA GLN A 210 18.18 -14.80 -3.39
C GLN A 210 17.03 -14.21 -4.21
N PHE A 211 15.79 -14.42 -3.77
CA PHE A 211 14.61 -14.06 -4.55
C PHE A 211 14.41 -12.55 -4.75
N SER A 212 14.78 -11.69 -3.79
CA SER A 212 14.60 -10.25 -3.97
C SER A 212 15.42 -9.72 -5.15
N LEU A 213 16.68 -10.13 -5.30
CA LEU A 213 17.54 -9.70 -6.42
C LEU A 213 17.12 -10.30 -7.77
N LEU A 214 16.42 -11.43 -7.77
CA LEU A 214 15.95 -12.11 -8.99
C LEU A 214 14.60 -11.58 -9.47
N PHE A 215 13.71 -11.26 -8.53
CA PHE A 215 12.33 -10.91 -8.85
C PHE A 215 12.09 -9.42 -8.83
N ASP A 216 12.65 -8.68 -7.86
CA ASP A 216 12.31 -7.26 -7.69
C ASP A 216 13.23 -6.36 -8.51
N PRO A 217 12.78 -5.85 -9.68
CA PRO A 217 13.60 -4.97 -10.53
C PRO A 217 13.87 -3.62 -9.85
N SER A 218 13.17 -3.32 -8.76
CA SER A 218 13.33 -2.09 -8.01
C SER A 218 14.59 -2.07 -7.16
N ILE A 219 15.22 -3.23 -6.96
CA ILE A 219 16.42 -3.40 -6.14
C ILE A 219 17.67 -3.38 -7.02
N SER A 220 18.57 -2.44 -6.72
CA SER A 220 19.89 -2.37 -7.31
C SER A 220 20.85 -3.33 -6.63
N THR A 221 21.65 -4.05 -7.42
CA THR A 221 22.70 -4.98 -6.92
C THR A 221 23.80 -4.28 -6.10
N ASN A 222 23.88 -2.95 -6.16
CA ASN A 222 24.90 -2.16 -5.47
C ASN A 222 24.40 -1.52 -4.16
N THR A 223 23.17 -1.80 -3.76
CA THR A 223 22.58 -1.24 -2.53
C THR A 223 22.40 -2.34 -1.47
N PRO A 224 22.53 -2.01 -0.17
CA PRO A 224 22.14 -2.94 0.88
C PRO A 224 20.68 -3.32 0.75
N LEU A 225 20.36 -4.60 0.99
CA LEU A 225 18.97 -5.05 1.05
C LEU A 225 18.19 -4.24 2.09
N ALA A 226 16.98 -3.87 1.72
CA ALA A 226 16.05 -3.15 2.56
C ALA A 226 14.66 -3.77 2.42
N ASP A 227 13.89 -3.71 3.50
CA ASP A 227 12.50 -4.12 3.48
C ASP A 227 11.68 -3.42 4.55
N GLY A 228 10.42 -3.83 4.66
CA GLY A 228 9.47 -3.25 5.59
C GLY A 228 8.20 -2.86 4.87
N GLY A 229 7.60 -1.76 5.31
CA GLY A 229 6.33 -1.33 4.77
C GLY A 229 5.75 -0.14 5.51
N GLY A 230 4.65 0.38 4.97
CA GLY A 230 3.94 1.51 5.54
C GLY A 230 2.46 1.46 5.21
N GLY A 231 1.68 2.22 5.98
CA GLY A 231 0.27 2.38 5.71
C GLY A 231 -0.49 2.98 6.87
N PHE A 232 -1.81 2.84 6.81
CA PHE A 232 -2.74 3.64 7.59
C PHE A 232 -3.94 2.82 8.09
N TYR A 233 -4.50 3.29 9.21
CA TYR A 233 -5.92 3.15 9.51
C TYR A 233 -6.62 4.34 8.82
N LEU A 234 -7.47 4.06 7.83
CA LEU A 234 -8.24 5.08 7.11
C LEU A 234 -9.73 5.01 7.44
N THR A 235 -10.41 6.15 7.29
CA THR A 235 -11.87 6.24 7.25
C THR A 235 -12.33 7.09 6.06
N LYS A 236 -13.38 6.67 5.34
CA LYS A 236 -13.96 7.44 4.23
C LYS A 236 -14.94 8.50 4.76
N GLN A 237 -14.40 9.50 5.45
CA GLN A 237 -15.13 10.61 6.05
C GLN A 237 -14.22 11.83 6.10
N SER A 238 -14.75 13.03 5.83
CA SER A 238 -14.03 14.28 6.05
C SER A 238 -14.02 14.65 7.54
N ILE A 239 -12.84 14.85 8.12
CA ILE A 239 -12.64 15.19 9.53
C ILE A 239 -11.67 16.37 9.63
N SER A 240 -12.17 17.54 9.99
CA SER A 240 -11.36 18.75 10.15
C SER A 240 -10.22 18.55 11.14
N GLY A 241 -9.03 19.06 10.79
CA GLY A 241 -7.80 18.94 11.56
C GLY A 241 -7.08 17.59 11.39
N ARG A 242 -7.53 16.73 10.47
CA ARG A 242 -6.87 15.47 10.12
C ARG A 242 -6.34 15.51 8.69
N ILE A 243 -5.36 14.65 8.42
CA ILE A 243 -4.76 14.55 7.09
C ILE A 243 -5.59 13.57 6.26
N SER A 244 -5.94 13.98 5.05
CA SER A 244 -6.45 13.07 4.03
C SER A 244 -5.37 12.56 3.11
N ILE A 245 -5.61 11.40 2.52
CA ILE A 245 -4.84 10.82 1.44
C ILE A 245 -5.77 10.47 0.28
N GLN A 246 -5.36 10.84 -0.94
CA GLN A 246 -6.11 10.53 -2.15
C GLN A 246 -5.20 10.12 -3.29
N LEU A 247 -5.54 9.03 -3.99
CA LEU A 247 -4.89 8.68 -5.24
C LEU A 247 -5.51 9.51 -6.38
N LYS A 248 -4.83 10.57 -6.81
CA LYS A 248 -5.30 11.46 -7.87
C LYS A 248 -5.05 10.90 -9.27
N TYR A 249 -4.03 10.08 -9.42
CA TYR A 249 -3.63 9.55 -10.71
C TYR A 249 -2.96 8.18 -10.58
N TYR A 250 -3.31 7.26 -11.47
CA TYR A 250 -2.62 5.99 -11.64
C TYR A 250 -2.84 5.46 -13.07
N ARG A 251 -1.83 5.58 -13.92
CA ARG A 251 -1.90 5.09 -15.32
C ARG A 251 -0.54 4.56 -15.78
N LYS A 252 -0.58 3.67 -16.77
CA LYS A 252 0.63 3.19 -17.45
C LYS A 252 1.27 4.34 -18.24
N GLN A 253 2.59 4.37 -18.31
CA GLN A 253 3.32 5.36 -19.11
C GLN A 253 2.88 5.36 -20.58
N THR A 254 2.46 6.53 -21.06
CA THR A 254 2.10 6.86 -22.45
C THR A 254 2.63 8.27 -22.80
N GLU A 255 2.57 8.67 -24.07
CA GLU A 255 3.06 9.99 -24.51
C GLU A 255 2.30 11.16 -23.86
N ASP A 256 0.98 11.00 -23.63
CA ASP A 256 0.07 11.99 -23.04
C ASP A 256 -0.02 11.92 -21.51
N VAL A 257 0.77 11.05 -20.87
CA VAL A 257 0.62 10.75 -19.43
C VAL A 257 0.73 12.00 -18.56
N PHE A 258 1.64 12.92 -18.90
CA PHE A 258 1.85 14.13 -18.11
C PHE A 258 0.79 15.20 -18.36
N ASP A 259 0.18 15.25 -19.56
CA ASP A 259 -0.98 16.11 -19.80
C ASP A 259 -2.16 15.68 -18.92
N THR A 260 -2.43 14.37 -18.94
CA THR A 260 -3.54 13.81 -18.17
C THR A 260 -3.27 13.83 -16.66
N LEU A 261 -2.01 13.67 -16.24
CA LEU A 261 -1.60 13.84 -14.83
C LEU A 261 -1.83 15.27 -14.35
N VAL A 262 -1.33 16.27 -15.07
CA VAL A 262 -1.49 17.68 -14.68
C VAL A 262 -2.96 18.07 -14.68
N THR A 263 -3.75 17.55 -15.61
CA THR A 263 -5.21 17.74 -15.63
C THR A 263 -5.86 17.12 -14.39
N ALA A 264 -5.47 15.90 -14.01
CA ALA A 264 -6.02 15.23 -12.83
C ALA A 264 -5.65 15.94 -11.51
N LEU A 265 -4.42 16.46 -11.41
CA LEU A 265 -3.93 17.18 -10.22
C LEU A 265 -4.56 18.57 -10.04
N ASN A 266 -5.19 19.13 -11.09
CA ASN A 266 -5.90 20.41 -11.03
C ASN A 266 -7.43 20.24 -11.04
N LYS A 267 -7.95 19.01 -10.87
CA LYS A 267 -9.38 18.73 -10.90
C LYS A 267 -9.97 18.76 -9.48
N GLY A 268 -11.17 19.32 -9.34
CA GLY A 268 -11.89 19.43 -8.06
C GLY A 268 -11.29 20.53 -7.19
N ASP A 269 -11.20 20.28 -5.89
CA ASP A 269 -10.64 21.23 -4.91
C ASP A 269 -9.10 21.22 -4.84
N SER A 270 -8.45 20.29 -5.57
CA SER A 270 -7.00 20.21 -5.63
C SER A 270 -6.44 21.17 -6.67
N SER A 271 -5.42 21.91 -6.27
CA SER A 271 -4.64 22.74 -7.17
C SER A 271 -3.17 22.40 -7.01
N LEU A 272 -2.48 22.20 -8.13
CA LEU A 272 -1.06 21.94 -8.14
C LEU A 272 -0.26 23.09 -7.47
N ASN A 273 -0.82 24.31 -7.45
CA ASN A 273 -0.22 25.47 -6.77
C ASN A 273 -0.18 25.33 -5.23
N ASN A 274 -1.02 24.46 -4.67
CA ASN A 274 -1.04 24.15 -3.24
C ASN A 274 0.03 23.12 -2.87
N CYS A 275 0.59 22.39 -3.85
CA CYS A 275 1.71 21.49 -3.60
C CYS A 275 2.97 22.30 -3.26
N LYS A 276 3.63 21.95 -2.16
CA LYS A 276 4.88 22.59 -1.72
C LYS A 276 6.04 21.63 -1.54
N MET A 277 5.81 20.34 -1.72
CA MET A 277 6.87 19.35 -1.66
C MET A 277 6.47 18.10 -2.43
N ILE A 278 7.45 17.50 -3.10
CA ILE A 278 7.29 16.23 -3.82
C ILE A 278 8.17 15.18 -3.17
N LEU A 279 7.60 14.02 -2.88
CA LEU A 279 8.32 12.79 -2.57
C LEU A 279 8.30 11.91 -3.83
N ALA A 280 9.43 11.87 -4.54
CA ALA A 280 9.58 11.15 -5.79
C ALA A 280 10.13 9.73 -5.58
N GLY A 281 9.45 8.76 -6.19
CA GLY A 281 9.80 7.35 -6.16
C GLY A 281 10.17 6.83 -7.53
N ILE A 282 11.45 6.51 -7.72
CA ILE A 282 11.98 5.96 -8.97
C ILE A 282 12.61 4.59 -8.66
N PRO A 283 12.02 3.48 -9.12
CA PRO A 283 12.61 2.15 -8.95
C PRO A 283 13.97 2.02 -9.66
N ALA A 284 14.89 1.19 -9.16
CA ALA A 284 16.25 1.08 -9.69
C ALA A 284 16.29 0.74 -11.20
N ALA A 285 15.48 -0.24 -11.64
CA ALA A 285 15.38 -0.61 -13.06
C ALA A 285 14.89 0.52 -13.97
N TYR A 286 14.22 1.53 -13.41
CA TYR A 286 13.74 2.70 -14.13
C TYR A 286 14.49 3.98 -13.77
N SER A 287 15.64 3.91 -13.09
CA SER A 287 16.42 5.08 -12.67
C SER A 287 16.55 6.16 -13.75
N LYS A 288 17.11 5.81 -14.92
CA LYS A 288 17.26 6.78 -16.02
C LYS A 288 15.94 7.32 -16.54
N ALA A 289 15.00 6.43 -16.89
CA ALA A 289 13.72 6.83 -17.47
C ALA A 289 12.83 7.59 -16.48
N GLY A 290 12.91 7.25 -15.20
CA GLY A 290 12.16 7.89 -14.13
C GLY A 290 12.67 9.29 -13.80
N GLU A 291 13.98 9.52 -13.89
CA GLU A 291 14.55 10.87 -13.78
C GLU A 291 14.11 11.74 -14.98
N GLU A 292 14.16 11.21 -16.21
CA GLU A 292 13.64 11.90 -17.40
C GLU A 292 12.13 12.22 -17.28
N GLN A 293 11.36 11.31 -16.69
CA GLN A 293 9.94 11.50 -16.39
C GLN A 293 9.70 12.59 -15.33
N LEU A 294 10.50 12.61 -14.27
CA LEU A 294 10.44 13.63 -13.23
C LEU A 294 10.81 15.00 -13.80
N ASP A 295 11.89 15.10 -14.57
CA ASP A 295 12.32 16.34 -15.25
C ASP A 295 11.22 16.86 -16.18
N SER A 296 10.59 15.96 -16.95
CA SER A 296 9.48 16.31 -17.85
C SER A 296 8.27 16.84 -17.06
N PHE A 297 7.95 16.24 -15.92
CA PHE A 297 6.87 16.71 -15.04
C PHE A 297 7.19 18.10 -14.46
N MET A 298 8.41 18.31 -13.95
CA MET A 298 8.84 19.59 -13.39
C MET A 298 8.85 20.70 -14.45
N ALA A 299 9.41 20.43 -15.64
CA ALA A 299 9.43 21.38 -16.75
C ALA A 299 8.03 21.77 -17.22
N LYS A 300 7.09 20.82 -17.25
CA LYS A 300 5.71 21.06 -17.69
C LYS A 300 4.87 21.83 -16.68
N THR A 301 5.09 21.58 -15.40
CA THR A 301 4.34 22.22 -14.31
C THR A 301 4.92 23.57 -13.93
N GLY A 302 6.21 23.80 -14.20
CA GLY A 302 6.91 25.02 -13.81
C GLY A 302 7.03 25.18 -12.29
N LEU A 303 6.87 24.10 -11.52
CA LEU A 303 6.98 24.11 -10.08
C LEU A 303 8.43 24.29 -9.65
N ASP A 304 8.67 25.23 -8.74
CA ASP A 304 9.95 25.41 -8.04
C ASP A 304 9.77 25.04 -6.57
N ILE A 305 9.73 23.73 -6.29
CA ILE A 305 9.48 23.16 -4.96
C ILE A 305 10.45 22.02 -4.67
N PRO A 306 10.77 21.75 -3.39
CA PRO A 306 11.69 20.67 -3.02
C PRO A 306 11.19 19.29 -3.47
N VAL A 307 12.10 18.51 -4.07
CA VAL A 307 11.88 17.13 -4.49
C VAL A 307 12.77 16.18 -3.68
N ILE A 308 12.16 15.34 -2.85
CA ILE A 308 12.82 14.33 -2.03
C ILE A 308 12.71 12.97 -2.73
N HIS A 309 13.85 12.39 -3.08
CA HIS A 309 13.92 11.04 -3.62
C HIS A 309 13.84 10.03 -2.48
N TYR A 310 12.62 9.63 -2.09
CA TYR A 310 12.42 8.89 -0.84
C TYR A 310 13.13 7.53 -0.82
N ARG A 311 13.34 6.88 -1.98
CA ARG A 311 14.07 5.60 -2.08
C ARG A 311 15.55 5.70 -1.66
N LYS A 312 16.15 6.90 -1.69
CA LYS A 312 17.48 7.15 -1.12
C LYS A 312 17.50 7.03 0.41
N PHE A 313 16.34 7.19 1.06
CA PHE A 313 16.18 7.08 2.51
C PHE A 313 15.63 5.71 2.90
N THR A 314 14.55 5.26 2.26
CA THR A 314 13.84 4.01 2.59
C THR A 314 14.63 2.77 2.19
N GLY A 315 15.61 2.91 1.30
CA GLY A 315 16.14 1.78 0.56
C GLY A 315 15.19 1.35 -0.55
N GLU A 316 15.58 0.27 -1.23
CA GLU A 316 14.94 -0.20 -2.44
C GLU A 316 14.17 -1.50 -2.18
N PHE A 317 12.84 -1.43 -2.31
CA PHE A 317 11.90 -2.56 -2.34
C PHE A 317 10.59 -2.08 -2.98
N ALA A 318 9.78 -2.99 -3.51
CA ALA A 318 8.56 -2.66 -4.25
C ALA A 318 7.61 -1.69 -3.49
N SER A 319 7.14 -2.03 -2.29
CA SER A 319 6.15 -1.25 -1.51
C SER A 319 6.70 0.00 -0.79
N ALA A 320 7.88 0.51 -1.16
CA ALA A 320 8.48 1.68 -0.52
C ALA A 320 7.59 2.94 -0.57
N SER A 321 6.68 3.04 -1.55
CA SER A 321 5.69 4.12 -1.66
C SER A 321 4.77 4.22 -0.44
N GLY A 322 4.47 3.09 0.24
CA GLY A 322 3.69 3.08 1.48
C GLY A 322 4.43 3.77 2.64
N VAL A 323 5.76 3.58 2.74
CA VAL A 323 6.59 4.29 3.71
C VAL A 323 6.66 5.78 3.38
N ALA A 324 6.81 6.12 2.09
CA ALA A 324 6.83 7.50 1.62
C ALA A 324 5.51 8.24 1.94
N ALA A 325 4.36 7.58 1.81
CA ALA A 325 3.08 8.16 2.22
C ALA A 325 3.04 8.47 3.72
N VAL A 326 3.56 7.58 4.57
CA VAL A 326 3.65 7.81 6.02
C VAL A 326 4.61 8.96 6.35
N MET A 327 5.72 9.07 5.61
CA MET A 327 6.65 10.21 5.71
C MET A 327 5.97 11.53 5.33
N ALA A 328 5.21 11.56 4.24
CA ALA A 328 4.44 12.74 3.82
C ALA A 328 3.42 13.16 4.90
N ALA A 329 2.66 12.22 5.45
CA ALA A 329 1.72 12.50 6.55
C ALA A 329 2.44 13.07 7.78
N HIS A 330 3.61 12.52 8.13
CA HIS A 330 4.42 13.06 9.23
C HIS A 330 4.94 14.47 8.97
N LEU A 331 5.39 14.77 7.75
CA LEU A 331 5.88 16.10 7.37
C LEU A 331 4.78 17.17 7.48
N LEU A 332 3.53 16.82 7.13
CA LEU A 332 2.37 17.69 7.35
C LEU A 332 2.09 17.91 8.84
N GLU A 333 2.11 16.85 9.66
CA GLU A 333 1.86 16.96 11.10
C GLU A 333 2.86 17.83 11.85
N ILE A 334 4.14 17.78 11.48
CA ILE A 334 5.18 18.58 12.14
C ILE A 334 5.25 20.02 11.59
N GLY A 335 4.38 20.37 10.64
CA GLY A 335 4.37 21.70 10.01
C GLY A 335 5.59 21.97 9.14
N ALA A 336 6.16 20.94 8.49
CA ALA A 336 7.23 21.14 7.50
C ALA A 336 6.74 21.88 6.25
N VAL A 337 5.42 21.91 6.06
CA VAL A 337 4.71 22.65 5.02
C VAL A 337 3.53 23.39 5.68
N ASP A 338 3.16 24.56 5.15
CA ASP A 338 2.01 25.33 5.64
C ASP A 338 0.70 24.50 5.68
N PRO A 339 -0.20 24.72 6.65
CA PRO A 339 -1.41 23.91 6.83
C PRO A 339 -2.39 23.90 5.65
N ASP A 340 -2.38 24.92 4.79
CA ASP A 340 -3.25 25.05 3.61
C ASP A 340 -2.65 24.41 2.35
N LYS A 341 -1.56 23.66 2.49
CA LYS A 341 -0.77 23.11 1.38
C LYS A 341 -0.74 21.59 1.41
N SER A 342 -0.42 21.01 0.25
CA SER A 342 -0.34 19.58 0.06
C SER A 342 1.09 19.09 -0.21
N ILE A 343 1.29 17.81 0.06
CA ILE A 343 2.48 17.05 -0.34
C ILE A 343 2.05 16.02 -1.38
N LEU A 344 2.79 15.95 -2.48
CA LEU A 344 2.60 14.91 -3.49
C LEU A 344 3.62 13.80 -3.31
N VAL A 345 3.14 12.55 -3.25
CA VAL A 345 3.99 11.37 -3.38
C VAL A 345 3.81 10.85 -4.80
N LEU A 346 4.85 10.98 -5.62
CA LEU A 346 4.84 10.61 -7.03
C LEU A 346 5.61 9.32 -7.26
N GLY A 347 4.99 8.36 -7.93
CA GLY A 347 5.64 7.15 -8.43
C GLY A 347 5.93 7.27 -9.92
N PHE A 348 7.15 6.96 -10.32
CA PHE A 348 7.63 6.98 -11.69
C PHE A 348 8.04 5.58 -12.16
N GLY A 349 8.32 5.42 -13.46
CA GLY A 349 8.74 4.18 -14.09
C GLY A 349 7.73 3.66 -15.11
N LYS A 350 7.29 2.41 -14.93
CA LYS A 350 6.33 1.76 -15.85
C LYS A 350 4.92 2.34 -15.75
N TYR A 351 4.53 2.72 -14.54
CA TYR A 351 3.29 3.44 -14.26
C TYR A 351 3.65 4.78 -13.60
N ILE A 352 2.78 5.75 -13.81
CA ILE A 352 2.83 7.03 -13.13
C ILE A 352 1.71 7.05 -12.10
N SER A 353 2.06 7.28 -10.84
CA SER A 353 1.12 7.42 -9.73
C SER A 353 1.29 8.77 -9.05
N ALA A 354 0.19 9.32 -8.55
CA ALA A 354 0.21 10.53 -7.74
C ALA A 354 -0.76 10.40 -6.56
N MET A 355 -0.20 10.33 -5.35
CA MET A 355 -0.95 10.43 -4.11
C MET A 355 -0.82 11.85 -3.57
N GLU A 356 -1.95 12.48 -3.28
CA GLU A 356 -2.01 13.77 -2.60
C GLU A 356 -2.31 13.56 -1.12
N LEU A 357 -1.51 14.19 -0.26
CA LEU A 357 -1.79 14.30 1.16
C LEU A 357 -1.96 15.77 1.54
N ALA A 358 -3.03 16.08 2.26
CA ALA A 358 -3.39 17.44 2.66
C ALA A 358 -4.13 17.44 4.01
N LEU A 359 -3.98 18.52 4.78
CA LEU A 359 -4.74 18.74 6.01
C LEU A 359 -6.15 19.24 5.67
N GLN A 360 -7.17 18.69 6.36
CA GLN A 360 -8.59 19.02 6.18
C GLN A 360 -9.09 20.12 7.12
#